data_AF-A0A2G2AMJ6-F1
#
_entry.id   AF-A0A2G2AMJ6-F1
#
_cell.length_a   1.000
_cell.length_b   1.000
_cell.length_c   1.000
_cell.angle_alpha   90.00
_cell.angle_beta   90.00
_cell.angle_gamma   90.00
#
_symmetry.space_group_name_H-M   'P 1'
#
loop_
_entity.id
_entity.type
_entity.pdbx_description
1 polymer ?
#
loop_
_entity_poly.entity_id
_entity_poly.type
_entity_poly.pdbx_seq_one_letter_code
_entity_poly.pdbx_strand_id
1 'polypeptide(L)'
;MLREEMTTSQIASKYKITSQSLGKWKTQFLENASLAFDVAGATKAYRDEIDELKTENDGLAKALGKVTIKEEWATGKLKSLDFDNKKSLIVPQGHFRWAV
;
A
#
# COMPACT_ATOMS: atom_id res chain seq x y z
N MET A 1 32.18 23.63 9.96
CA MET A 1 31.72 23.14 11.29
C MET A 1 30.73 24.16 11.85
N LEU A 2 29.54 23.73 12.25
CA LEU A 2 28.60 24.58 12.99
C LEU A 2 29.19 24.85 14.38
N ARG A 3 29.17 26.12 14.81
CA ARG A 3 29.75 26.55 16.09
C ARG A 3 28.67 26.48 17.17
N GLU A 4 28.91 25.74 18.25
CA GLU A 4 27.98 25.66 19.38
C GLU A 4 28.35 26.72 20.42
N GLU A 5 27.42 27.64 20.72
CA GLU A 5 27.63 28.69 21.73
C GLU A 5 27.44 28.19 23.17
N MET A 6 26.71 27.09 23.35
CA MET A 6 26.41 26.49 24.65
C MET A 6 26.44 24.96 24.51
N THR A 7 26.87 24.28 25.57
CA THR A 7 26.83 22.81 25.61
C THR A 7 25.40 22.32 25.77
N THR A 8 25.13 21.09 25.31
CA THR A 8 23.84 20.41 25.46
C THR A 8 23.36 20.39 26.92
N SER A 9 24.29 20.26 27.88
CA SER A 9 23.97 20.28 29.31
C SER A 9 23.52 21.65 29.82
N GLN A 10 24.14 22.73 29.32
CA GLN A 10 23.76 24.10 29.68
C GLN A 10 22.38 24.46 29.10
N ILE A 11 22.08 24.04 27.87
CA ILE A 11 20.78 24.25 27.22
C ILE A 11 19.69 23.45 27.96
N ALA A 12 19.96 22.17 28.25
CA ALA A 12 19.06 21.30 29.02
C ALA A 12 18.71 21.94 30.38
N SER A 13 19.72 22.46 31.10
CA SER A 13 19.52 23.15 32.38
C SER A 13 18.72 24.44 32.25
N LYS A 14 19.03 25.29 31.24
CA LYS A 14 18.34 26.58 31.00
C LYS A 14 16.85 26.40 30.73
N TYR A 15 16.49 25.40 29.92
CA TYR A 15 15.11 25.15 29.51
C TYR A 15 14.40 24.09 30.35
N LYS A 16 15.05 23.57 31.41
CA LYS A 16 14.52 22.51 32.28
C LYS A 16 14.09 21.26 31.51
N ILE A 17 14.88 20.88 30.51
CA ILE A 17 14.69 19.67 29.68
C ILE A 17 15.80 18.69 30.04
N THR A 18 15.53 17.39 29.95
CA THR A 18 16.60 16.39 30.17
C THR A 18 17.63 16.44 29.04
N SER A 19 18.90 16.31 29.38
CA SER A 19 20.00 16.27 28.40
C SER A 19 19.83 15.13 27.39
N GLN A 20 19.24 14.01 27.82
CA GLN A 20 18.92 12.87 26.96
C GLN A 20 17.88 13.21 25.89
N SER A 21 16.79 13.89 26.25
CA SER A 21 15.77 14.30 25.27
C SER A 21 16.32 15.31 24.27
N LEU A 22 17.10 16.28 24.76
CA LEU A 22 17.74 17.27 23.90
C LEU A 22 18.75 16.63 22.93
N GLY A 23 19.51 15.62 23.39
CA GLY A 23 20.39 14.83 22.54
C GLY A 23 19.64 14.11 21.42
N LYS A 24 18.53 13.44 21.75
CA LYS A 24 17.67 12.76 20.75
C LYS A 24 17.13 13.74 19.71
N TRP A 25 16.62 14.90 20.13
CA TRP A 25 16.10 15.91 19.21
C TRP A 25 17.19 16.50 18.33
N LYS A 26 18.40 16.71 18.87
CA LYS A 26 19.55 17.18 18.07
C LYS A 26 19.90 16.18 16.98
N THR A 27 19.93 14.88 17.29
CA THR A 27 20.16 13.84 16.30
C THR A 27 19.06 13.84 15.23
N GLN A 28 17.79 13.82 15.63
CA GLN A 28 16.66 13.88 14.69
C GLN A 28 16.70 15.13 13.80
N PHE A 29 17.03 16.28 14.38
CA PHE A 29 17.16 17.52 13.62
C PHE A 29 18.26 17.42 12.56
N LEU A 30 19.43 16.89 12.90
CA LEU A 30 20.55 16.75 11.97
C LEU A 30 20.27 15.74 10.86
N GLU A 31 19.63 14.61 11.19
CA GLU A 31 19.19 13.61 10.22
C GLU A 31 18.20 14.18 9.20
N ASN A 32 17.29 15.05 9.67
CA ASN A 32 16.28 15.70 8.83
C ASN A 32 16.72 17.08 8.30
N ALA A 33 17.93 17.54 8.62
CA ALA A 33 18.37 18.89 8.24
C ALA A 33 18.50 19.03 6.72
N SER A 34 18.90 17.96 6.02
CA SER A 34 18.99 17.95 4.55
C SER A 34 17.63 18.20 3.89
N LEU A 35 16.55 17.62 4.43
CA LEU A 35 15.17 17.84 3.96
C LEU A 35 14.75 19.31 4.08
N ALA A 36 15.23 20.03 5.11
CA ALA A 36 14.91 21.44 5.30
C ALA A 36 15.57 22.36 4.24
N PHE A 37 16.66 21.92 3.60
CA PHE A 37 17.33 22.66 2.53
C PHE A 37 16.97 22.17 1.13
N ASP A 38 16.53 20.91 0.99
CA ASP A 38 16.01 20.33 -0.25
C ASP A 38 14.49 20.14 -0.22
N VAL A 39 13.77 21.10 0.36
CA VAL A 39 12.30 21.05 0.42
C VAL A 39 11.71 20.98 -0.98
N ALA A 40 12.26 21.73 -1.94
CA ALA A 40 11.76 21.76 -3.30
C ALA A 40 11.95 20.43 -4.05
N GLY A 41 13.13 19.80 -3.93
CA GLY A 41 13.42 18.50 -4.54
C GLY A 41 12.65 17.37 -3.89
N ALA A 42 12.68 17.27 -2.56
CA ALA A 42 11.94 16.25 -1.81
C ALA A 42 10.43 16.37 -2.04
N THR A 43 9.85 17.58 -1.98
CA THR A 43 8.41 17.75 -2.23
C THR A 43 8.04 17.47 -3.68
N LYS A 44 8.93 17.74 -4.64
CA LYS A 44 8.70 17.35 -6.04
C LYS A 44 8.70 15.84 -6.20
N ALA A 45 9.71 15.15 -5.70
CA ALA A 45 9.80 13.68 -5.77
C ALA A 45 8.57 13.01 -5.14
N TYR A 46 8.13 13.46 -3.96
CA TYR A 46 6.91 12.92 -3.33
C TYR A 46 5.64 13.20 -4.14
N ARG A 47 5.53 14.37 -4.77
CA ARG A 47 4.38 14.67 -5.65
C ARG A 47 4.36 13.78 -6.88
N ASP A 48 5.52 13.62 -7.52
CA ASP A 48 5.67 12.79 -8.72
C ASP A 48 5.32 11.32 -8.40
N GLU A 49 5.81 10.79 -7.28
CA GLU A 49 5.48 9.43 -6.79
C GLU A 49 3.98 9.28 -6.47
N ILE A 50 3.37 10.28 -5.81
CA ILE A 50 1.93 10.26 -5.52
C ILE A 50 1.10 10.22 -6.82
N ASP A 51 1.49 10.99 -7.83
CA ASP A 51 0.75 11.06 -9.09
C ASP A 51 0.95 9.80 -9.94
N GLU A 52 2.13 9.17 -9.89
CA GLU A 52 2.37 7.86 -10.49
C GLU A 52 1.50 6.78 -9.83
N LEU A 53 1.50 6.71 -8.49
CA LEU A 53 0.69 5.76 -7.74
C LEU A 53 -0.81 5.94 -7.98
N LYS A 54 -1.29 7.18 -8.10
CA LYS A 54 -2.69 7.45 -8.48
C LYS A 54 -3.01 6.93 -9.87
N THR A 55 -2.12 7.15 -10.83
CA THR A 55 -2.30 6.70 -12.21
C THR A 55 -2.36 5.17 -12.29
N GLU A 56 -1.48 4.49 -11.55
CA GLU A 56 -1.49 3.03 -11.45
C GLU A 56 -2.78 2.54 -10.81
N ASN A 57 -3.20 3.12 -9.70
CA ASN A 57 -4.41 2.74 -8.98
C ASN A 57 -5.67 2.92 -9.86
N ASP A 58 -5.77 4.02 -10.61
CA ASP A 58 -6.85 4.25 -11.57
C ASP A 58 -6.85 3.19 -12.69
N GLY A 59 -5.67 2.79 -13.15
CA GLY A 59 -5.50 1.69 -14.12
C GLY A 59 -6.00 0.36 -13.57
N LEU A 60 -5.59 0.02 -12.35
CA LEU A 60 -6.01 -1.19 -11.65
C LEU A 60 -7.52 -1.21 -11.39
N ALA A 61 -8.10 -0.11 -10.93
CA ALA A 61 -9.54 0.01 -10.68
C ALA A 61 -10.36 -0.20 -11.97
N LYS A 62 -9.93 0.37 -13.10
CA LYS A 62 -10.55 0.15 -14.41
C LYS A 62 -10.43 -1.30 -14.87
N ALA A 63 -9.28 -1.93 -14.68
CA ALA A 63 -9.08 -3.33 -15.03
C ALA A 63 -9.97 -4.25 -14.19
N LEU A 64 -10.01 -4.02 -12.88
CA LEU A 64 -10.85 -4.77 -11.95
C LEU A 64 -12.33 -4.66 -12.33
N GLY A 65 -12.84 -3.45 -12.58
CA GLY A 65 -14.22 -3.25 -13.02
C GLY A 65 -14.58 -4.01 -14.31
N LYS A 66 -13.67 -4.04 -15.30
CA LYS A 66 -13.88 -4.84 -16.52
C LYS A 66 -13.93 -6.34 -16.24
N VAL A 67 -13.10 -6.83 -15.32
CA VAL A 67 -13.06 -8.25 -14.93
C VAL A 67 -14.34 -8.62 -14.18
N THR A 68 -14.75 -7.81 -13.20
CA THR A 68 -15.99 -8.03 -12.43
C THR A 68 -17.22 -8.10 -13.32
N ILE A 69 -17.38 -7.15 -14.27
CA ILE A 69 -18.51 -7.18 -15.22
C ILE A 69 -18.50 -8.48 -16.06
N LYS A 70 -17.33 -8.93 -16.52
CA LYS A 70 -17.20 -10.17 -17.28
C LYS A 70 -17.55 -11.40 -16.45
N GLU A 71 -17.09 -11.44 -15.20
CA GLU A 71 -17.36 -12.53 -14.26
C GLU A 71 -18.86 -12.62 -13.93
N GLU A 72 -19.48 -11.49 -13.59
CA GLU A 72 -20.92 -11.41 -13.30
C GLU A 72 -21.75 -11.86 -14.51
N TRP A 73 -21.37 -11.40 -15.71
CA TRP A 73 -22.04 -11.81 -16.93
C TRP A 73 -21.90 -13.31 -17.19
N ALA A 74 -20.69 -13.88 -17.07
CA ALA A 74 -20.46 -15.30 -17.29
C ALA A 74 -21.21 -16.17 -16.27
N THR A 75 -21.19 -15.77 -15.01
CA THR A 75 -21.92 -16.44 -13.92
C THR A 75 -23.43 -16.36 -14.14
N GLY A 76 -23.95 -15.21 -14.55
CA GLY A 76 -25.36 -15.04 -14.91
C GLY A 76 -25.78 -15.93 -16.09
N LYS A 77 -24.92 -16.05 -17.11
CA LYS A 77 -25.17 -16.94 -18.25
C LYS A 77 -25.17 -18.42 -17.85
N LEU A 78 -24.22 -18.87 -17.04
CA LEU A 78 -24.17 -20.25 -16.52
C LEU A 78 -25.45 -20.60 -15.75
N LYS A 79 -25.90 -19.70 -14.87
CA LYS A 79 -27.18 -19.86 -14.13
C LYS A 79 -28.37 -19.94 -15.09
N SER A 80 -28.44 -19.05 -16.09
CA SER A 80 -29.55 -19.04 -17.06
C SER A 80 -29.63 -20.29 -17.93
N LEU A 81 -28.51 -20.99 -18.14
CA LEU A 81 -28.46 -22.25 -18.89
C LEU A 81 -28.98 -23.43 -18.08
N ASP A 82 -29.32 -23.22 -16.81
CA ASP A 82 -29.64 -24.28 -15.85
C ASP A 82 -28.48 -25.29 -15.76
N PHE A 83 -27.24 -24.78 -15.90
CA PHE A 83 -26.05 -25.60 -16.04
C PHE A 83 -25.88 -26.54 -14.85
N ASP A 84 -26.12 -26.07 -13.63
CA ASP A 84 -25.97 -26.90 -12.43
C ASP A 84 -26.90 -28.12 -12.45
N ASN A 85 -28.14 -27.95 -12.93
CA ASN A 85 -29.08 -29.05 -13.09
C ASN A 85 -28.73 -29.94 -14.30
N LYS A 86 -28.36 -29.36 -15.44
CA LYS A 86 -28.05 -30.11 -16.67
C LYS A 86 -26.68 -30.78 -16.64
N LYS A 87 -25.76 -30.33 -15.81
CA LYS A 87 -24.44 -30.97 -15.58
C LYS A 87 -24.63 -32.41 -15.09
N SER A 88 -25.69 -32.67 -14.33
CA SER A 88 -26.04 -34.03 -13.88
C SER A 88 -26.47 -34.98 -15.01
N LEU A 89 -26.87 -34.46 -16.18
CA LEU A 89 -27.31 -35.25 -17.34
C LEU A 89 -26.14 -35.73 -18.22
N ILE A 90 -24.98 -35.09 -18.08
CA ILE A 90 -23.76 -35.39 -18.86
C ILE A 90 -22.74 -36.18 -18.04
N VAL A 91 -22.88 -36.19 -16.71
CA VAL A 91 -22.14 -37.10 -15.83
C VAL A 91 -22.89 -38.44 -15.83
N PRO A 92 -22.27 -39.55 -16.26
CA PRO A 92 -22.94 -40.84 -16.25
C PRO A 92 -23.37 -41.20 -14.82
N GLN A 93 -24.68 -41.25 -14.57
CA GLN A 93 -25.26 -41.82 -13.35
C GLN A 93 -25.13 -43.35 -13.45
N GLY A 94 -23.92 -43.86 -13.26
CA GLY A 94 -23.60 -45.27 -13.45
C GLY A 94 -22.54 -45.73 -12.48
N HIS A 95 -22.97 -46.33 -11.38
CA HIS A 95 -22.11 -47.12 -10.50
C HIS A 95 -21.64 -48.35 -11.29
N PHE A 96 -20.47 -48.28 -11.95
CA PHE A 96 -19.85 -49.43 -12.58
C PHE A 96 -19.37 -50.40 -11.49
N ARG A 97 -20.24 -51.33 -11.06
CA ARG A 97 -19.79 -52.57 -10.42
C ARG A 97 -19.21 -53.45 -11.52
N TRP A 98 -17.90 -53.44 -11.65
CA TRP A 98 -17.22 -54.57 -12.27
C TRP A 98 -17.27 -55.72 -11.25
N ALA A 99 -17.93 -56.82 -11.61
CA ALA A 99 -17.80 -58.08 -10.91
C ALA A 99 -16.72 -58.89 -11.63
N VAL A 100 -15.66 -59.23 -10.92
CA VAL A 100 -14.79 -60.39 -11.22
C VAL A 100 -15.16 -61.46 -10.21
#